data_AF-A0A257XDV6-F1
#
_entry.id   AF-A0A257XDV6-F1
#
_cell.length_a   1.000
_cell.length_b   1.000
_cell.length_c   1.000
_cell.angle_alpha   90.00
_cell.angle_beta   90.00
_cell.angle_gamma   90.00
#
_symmetry.space_group_name_H-M   'P 1'
#
loop_
_entity.id
_entity.type
_entity.pdbx_description
1 polymer ?
#
loop_
_entity_poly.entity_id
_entity_poly.type
_entity_poly.pdbx_seq_one_letter_code
_entity_poly.pdbx_strand_id
1 'polypeptide(L)'
;MTNISCYQFAELAELKDLRARLLERCKGWGLKGTILLSTEGINLFVAGVRENVDALVDELRAIPGLAGLKPKYSESAEQPFRRMLVRIKQEIIAFGVEGIEPAKYTSPRLEPKVLKQWLDEGRPVILYDTRNDYEVKLGTFKGAVVAGVDSFREFPEAVRKLPPEMKQAQIVSFCTGGIRCEKAAPFMEREGFEHVWQLEGGILKYFEECGSAHYEGECFVFDQRVGVDPGLHETASSQCFVCQTPLTAEEQADPRYVEHVSCPYCFKTSEEQQRENLAQRHAALRKAVTPLPGSVPYDQTRPLNVPEACDHGTILDCLCHVMPHIPREQWLAVCEDGRIVTDDREVVPAHQIVRAGERYLHLKPAQQEPDVNADIRVLFEDEAIIVLNKPAPLPVHVGGRFNRNTLQFILNTVWHPLKPRSVHRLDANTTGVTVLCKTRHFASLVQPQFERGEVEKIYLARVQGHPPQDAFVCDAPVSGEAGKLGGRNVDADGQEAYTEFRVLRRDADGSALLEVRPRTGRTNQIRIHLWHLGFPIMGDAAYLADGEVGETQTLAVGDPPLCLHALRITFTHPLTKERVTFAAEPSEWAK
;
A
#
# COMPACT_ATOMS: atom_id res chain seq x y z
N MET A 1 -15.44 29.89 -24.64
CA MET A 1 -16.32 28.91 -23.98
C MET A 1 -16.83 29.57 -22.72
N THR A 2 -18.14 29.56 -22.51
CA THR A 2 -18.74 30.19 -21.34
C THR A 2 -18.75 29.20 -20.17
N ASN A 3 -18.24 29.64 -19.02
CA ASN A 3 -18.24 28.91 -17.77
C ASN A 3 -19.23 29.54 -16.81
N ILE A 4 -20.02 28.72 -16.14
CA ILE A 4 -20.87 29.14 -15.04
C ILE A 4 -20.47 28.46 -13.74
N SER A 5 -20.52 29.24 -12.66
CA SER A 5 -20.53 28.71 -11.29
C SER A 5 -21.75 29.24 -10.56
N CYS A 6 -22.45 28.37 -9.85
CA CYS A 6 -23.61 28.77 -9.06
C CYS A 6 -23.93 27.76 -7.97
N TYR A 7 -24.54 28.23 -6.90
CA TYR A 7 -25.16 27.39 -5.89
C TYR A 7 -26.48 28.00 -5.46
N GLN A 8 -27.36 27.16 -4.95
CA GLN A 8 -28.57 27.60 -4.27
C GLN A 8 -29.02 26.54 -3.28
N PHE A 9 -29.23 26.97 -2.05
CA PHE A 9 -29.86 26.16 -1.02
C PHE A 9 -31.37 26.17 -1.23
N ALA A 10 -31.96 24.98 -1.38
CA ALA A 10 -33.38 24.75 -1.60
C ALA A 10 -33.71 23.30 -1.26
N GLU A 11 -34.90 23.05 -0.73
CA GLU A 11 -35.35 21.67 -0.52
C GLU A 11 -35.60 20.99 -1.85
N LEU A 12 -34.81 19.96 -2.16
CA LEU A 12 -34.92 19.19 -3.41
C LEU A 12 -35.33 17.74 -3.12
N ALA A 13 -36.33 17.26 -3.85
CA ALA A 13 -36.81 15.89 -3.83
C ALA A 13 -36.47 15.15 -5.14
N GLU A 14 -36.71 13.84 -5.19
CA GLU A 14 -36.55 13.01 -6.39
C GLU A 14 -35.17 13.14 -7.07
N LEU A 15 -34.11 13.24 -6.25
CA LEU A 15 -32.76 13.55 -6.73
C LEU A 15 -32.21 12.56 -7.77
N LYS A 16 -32.67 11.30 -7.74
CA LYS A 16 -32.26 10.27 -8.70
C LYS A 16 -32.75 10.60 -10.11
N ASP A 17 -34.01 11.01 -10.24
CA ASP A 17 -34.62 11.37 -11.51
C ASP A 17 -34.09 12.71 -12.02
N LEU A 18 -33.94 13.68 -11.11
CA LEU A 18 -33.32 14.96 -11.43
C LEU A 18 -31.88 14.78 -11.94
N ARG A 19 -31.09 13.90 -11.30
CA ARG A 19 -29.74 13.56 -11.74
C ARG A 19 -29.74 12.98 -13.15
N ALA A 20 -30.62 12.03 -13.44
CA ALA A 20 -30.70 11.38 -14.75
C ALA A 20 -31.04 12.42 -15.84
N ARG A 21 -32.08 13.23 -15.61
CA ARG A 21 -32.54 14.28 -16.52
C ARG A 21 -31.45 15.31 -16.82
N LEU A 22 -30.80 15.86 -15.79
CA LEU A 22 -29.76 16.87 -15.96
C LEU A 22 -28.53 16.29 -16.66
N LEU A 23 -28.12 15.07 -16.34
CA LEU A 23 -26.96 14.44 -16.98
C LEU A 23 -27.20 14.17 -18.47
N GLU A 24 -28.38 13.68 -18.83
CA GLU A 24 -28.76 13.43 -20.22
C GLU A 24 -28.78 14.72 -21.03
N ARG A 25 -29.48 15.76 -20.54
CA ARG A 25 -29.55 17.05 -21.22
C ARG A 25 -28.19 17.72 -21.38
N CYS A 26 -27.41 17.79 -20.30
CA CYS A 26 -26.07 18.39 -20.34
C CYS A 26 -25.16 17.68 -21.35
N LYS A 27 -25.23 16.34 -21.43
CA LYS A 27 -24.50 15.57 -22.45
C LYS A 27 -25.00 15.85 -23.86
N GLY A 28 -26.32 15.90 -24.07
CA GLY A 28 -26.93 16.24 -25.36
C GLY A 28 -26.52 17.63 -25.85
N TRP A 29 -26.33 18.58 -24.93
CA TRP A 29 -25.86 19.94 -25.20
C TRP A 29 -24.32 20.08 -25.22
N GLY A 30 -23.57 18.99 -25.07
CA GLY A 30 -22.10 19.03 -25.07
C GLY A 30 -21.49 19.84 -23.93
N LEU A 31 -22.23 20.04 -22.83
CA LEU A 31 -21.73 20.69 -21.62
C LEU A 31 -20.79 19.74 -20.87
N LYS A 32 -19.77 20.30 -20.21
CA LYS A 32 -18.87 19.56 -19.32
C LYS A 32 -18.75 20.29 -17.99
N GLY A 33 -18.50 19.56 -16.92
CA GLY A 33 -18.52 20.13 -15.57
C GLY A 33 -19.10 19.18 -14.54
N THR A 34 -19.44 19.73 -13.38
CA THR A 34 -20.04 19.00 -12.27
C THR A 34 -21.26 19.73 -11.74
N ILE A 35 -22.37 19.01 -11.59
CA ILE A 35 -23.54 19.43 -10.81
C ILE A 35 -23.64 18.51 -9.58
N LEU A 36 -23.65 19.11 -8.39
CA LEU A 36 -23.89 18.45 -7.12
C LEU A 36 -25.34 18.71 -6.71
N LEU A 37 -26.04 17.62 -6.40
CA LEU A 37 -27.40 17.64 -5.88
C LEU A 37 -27.40 17.09 -4.45
N SER A 38 -28.08 17.76 -3.55
CA SER A 38 -28.45 17.23 -2.24
C SER A 38 -29.91 17.61 -1.94
N THR A 39 -30.49 17.00 -0.93
CA THR A 39 -31.79 17.42 -0.37
C THR A 39 -31.73 18.88 0.11
N GLU A 40 -30.55 19.40 0.45
CA GLU A 40 -30.34 20.81 0.85
C GLU A 40 -30.13 21.79 -0.32
N GLY A 41 -30.01 21.32 -1.58
CA GLY A 41 -29.92 22.22 -2.74
C GLY A 41 -29.01 21.74 -3.88
N ILE A 42 -28.49 22.71 -4.63
CA ILE A 42 -27.64 22.51 -5.82
C ILE A 42 -26.35 23.33 -5.75
N ASN A 43 -25.25 22.77 -6.25
CA ASN A 43 -24.00 23.49 -6.49
C ASN A 43 -23.39 23.02 -7.82
N LEU A 44 -23.02 23.93 -8.72
CA LEU A 44 -22.55 23.57 -10.05
C LEU A 44 -21.40 24.44 -10.57
N PHE A 45 -20.56 23.79 -11.37
CA PHE A 45 -19.53 24.40 -12.21
C PHE A 45 -19.62 23.73 -13.58
N VAL A 46 -20.08 24.46 -14.60
CA VAL A 46 -20.36 23.90 -15.92
C VAL A 46 -19.84 24.83 -17.01
N ALA A 47 -19.28 24.27 -18.06
CA ALA A 47 -18.76 25.00 -19.20
C ALA A 47 -19.32 24.47 -20.53
N GLY A 48 -19.54 25.37 -21.47
CA GLY A 48 -20.03 25.04 -22.79
C GLY A 48 -20.14 26.23 -23.72
N VAL A 49 -20.83 25.98 -24.83
CA VAL A 49 -21.28 27.02 -25.75
C VAL A 49 -22.38 27.84 -25.06
N ARG A 50 -22.37 29.17 -25.24
CA ARG A 50 -23.19 30.12 -24.45
C ARG A 50 -24.68 29.77 -24.46
N GLU A 51 -25.20 29.46 -25.65
CA GLU A 51 -26.60 29.11 -25.87
C GLU A 51 -27.02 27.89 -25.03
N ASN A 52 -26.13 26.89 -24.93
CA ASN A 52 -26.38 25.66 -24.17
C ASN A 52 -26.24 25.86 -22.66
N VAL A 53 -25.36 26.78 -22.25
CA VAL A 53 -25.23 27.19 -20.85
C VAL A 53 -26.48 27.92 -20.40
N ASP A 54 -26.99 28.85 -21.20
CA ASP A 54 -28.23 29.58 -20.91
C ASP A 54 -29.43 28.61 -20.84
N ALA A 55 -29.50 27.64 -21.75
CA ALA A 55 -30.54 26.58 -21.71
C ALA A 55 -30.50 25.73 -20.42
N LEU A 56 -29.30 25.45 -19.89
CA LEU A 56 -29.16 24.79 -18.58
C LEU A 56 -29.66 25.68 -17.45
N VAL A 57 -29.34 26.98 -17.47
CA VAL A 57 -29.79 27.92 -16.43
C VAL A 57 -31.31 28.01 -16.42
N ASP A 58 -31.95 28.07 -17.58
CA ASP A 58 -33.41 28.10 -17.70
C ASP A 58 -34.06 26.80 -17.19
N GLU A 59 -33.49 25.64 -17.53
CA GLU A 59 -33.93 24.34 -17.01
C GLU A 59 -33.82 24.27 -15.48
N LEU A 60 -32.76 24.82 -14.90
CA LEU A 60 -32.57 24.86 -13.45
C LEU A 60 -33.56 25.81 -12.78
N ARG A 61 -33.80 26.99 -13.35
CA ARG A 61 -34.76 27.97 -12.82
C ARG A 61 -36.20 27.48 -12.88
N ALA A 62 -36.52 26.57 -13.79
CA ALA A 62 -37.83 25.92 -13.86
C ALA A 62 -38.09 24.92 -12.70
N ILE A 63 -37.06 24.53 -11.95
CA ILE A 63 -37.21 23.62 -10.80
C ILE A 63 -37.74 24.41 -9.59
N PRO A 64 -38.81 23.94 -8.92
CA PRO A 64 -39.29 24.55 -7.68
C PRO A 64 -38.17 24.72 -6.66
N GLY A 65 -38.08 25.92 -6.07
CA GLY A 65 -37.02 26.28 -5.14
C GLY A 65 -35.74 26.83 -5.78
N LEU A 66 -35.55 26.72 -7.10
CA LEU A 66 -34.37 27.19 -7.83
C LEU A 66 -34.62 28.38 -8.78
N ALA A 67 -35.82 28.97 -8.78
CA ALA A 67 -36.15 30.12 -9.65
C ALA A 67 -35.21 31.32 -9.46
N GLY A 68 -34.66 31.49 -8.25
CA GLY A 68 -33.73 32.56 -7.88
C GLY A 68 -32.27 32.33 -8.26
N LEU A 69 -31.95 31.29 -9.04
CA LEU A 69 -30.56 30.94 -9.36
C LEU A 69 -29.84 32.12 -10.03
N LYS A 70 -28.68 32.51 -9.48
CA LYS A 70 -27.82 33.60 -9.98
C LYS A 70 -26.46 33.05 -10.42
N PRO A 71 -26.33 32.53 -11.65
CA PRO A 71 -25.05 32.06 -12.16
C PRO A 71 -24.08 33.21 -12.34
N LYS A 72 -22.81 32.95 -12.01
CA LYS A 72 -21.68 33.83 -12.34
C LYS A 72 -21.02 33.31 -13.60
N TYR A 73 -20.73 34.21 -14.53
CA TYR A 73 -20.19 33.88 -15.84
C TYR A 73 -18.71 34.23 -15.91
N SER A 74 -17.92 33.39 -16.58
CA SER A 74 -16.53 33.67 -16.95
C SER A 74 -16.20 32.99 -18.28
N GLU A 75 -15.24 33.53 -19.02
CA GLU A 75 -14.86 33.00 -20.33
C GLU A 75 -13.53 32.23 -20.25
N SER A 76 -13.39 31.21 -21.08
CA SER A 76 -12.15 30.45 -21.27
C SER A 76 -11.97 30.07 -22.75
N ALA A 77 -10.73 29.86 -23.18
CA ALA A 77 -10.45 29.44 -24.56
C ALA A 77 -11.09 28.07 -24.88
N GLU A 78 -10.97 27.13 -23.95
CA GLU A 78 -11.49 25.77 -24.06
C GLU A 78 -12.40 25.42 -22.87
N GLN A 79 -13.10 24.27 -22.94
CA GLN A 79 -13.88 23.78 -21.79
C GLN A 79 -12.93 23.22 -20.71
N PRO A 80 -12.86 23.80 -19.50
CA PRO A 80 -11.89 23.43 -18.46
C PRO A 80 -12.27 22.14 -17.70
N PHE A 81 -13.11 21.29 -18.29
CA PHE A 81 -13.60 20.05 -17.70
C PHE A 81 -13.46 18.91 -18.72
N ARG A 82 -13.01 17.74 -18.26
CA ARG A 82 -12.84 16.56 -19.13
C ARG A 82 -14.16 15.86 -19.47
N ARG A 83 -15.15 15.93 -18.57
CA ARG A 83 -16.42 15.20 -18.69
C ARG A 83 -17.54 15.92 -17.92
N MET A 84 -18.79 15.59 -18.25
CA MET A 84 -19.95 15.99 -17.47
C MET A 84 -20.24 14.99 -16.34
N LEU A 85 -20.48 15.51 -15.14
CA LEU A 85 -20.86 14.75 -13.96
C LEU A 85 -22.09 15.37 -13.32
N VAL A 86 -23.04 14.53 -12.92
CA VAL A 86 -24.11 14.91 -11.98
C VAL A 86 -24.08 13.92 -10.83
N ARG A 87 -23.88 14.40 -9.60
CA ARG A 87 -23.65 13.57 -8.42
C ARG A 87 -24.61 13.95 -7.30
N ILE A 88 -25.18 12.93 -6.66
CA ILE A 88 -25.94 13.11 -5.42
C ILE A 88 -24.96 13.05 -4.25
N LYS A 89 -25.08 13.99 -3.33
CA LYS A 89 -24.27 14.12 -2.12
C LYS A 89 -25.18 14.30 -0.92
N GLN A 90 -24.64 14.03 0.28
CA GLN A 90 -25.34 14.36 1.53
C GLN A 90 -25.44 15.88 1.72
N GLU A 91 -24.41 16.61 1.27
CA GLU A 91 -24.35 18.06 1.33
C GLU A 91 -23.78 18.60 0.01
N ILE A 92 -24.28 19.73 -0.48
CA ILE A 92 -23.73 20.42 -1.67
C ILE A 92 -22.40 21.14 -1.37
N ILE A 93 -22.14 21.38 -0.09
CA ILE A 93 -20.84 21.74 0.48
C ILE A 93 -20.69 20.98 1.80
N ALA A 94 -19.74 20.06 1.86
CA ALA A 94 -19.61 19.14 2.98
C ALA A 94 -19.04 19.85 4.21
N PHE A 95 -19.90 20.13 5.19
CA PHE A 95 -19.53 20.78 6.45
C PHE A 95 -19.48 19.78 7.61
N GLY A 96 -20.28 18.70 7.56
CA GLY A 96 -20.23 17.62 8.54
C GLY A 96 -20.78 17.97 9.91
N VAL A 97 -21.58 19.03 10.01
CA VAL A 97 -22.20 19.51 11.25
C VAL A 97 -23.70 19.63 11.06
N GLU A 98 -24.45 18.95 11.92
CA GLU A 98 -25.92 19.02 11.91
C GLU A 98 -26.44 20.36 12.46
N GLY A 99 -27.66 20.71 12.05
CA GLY A 99 -28.38 21.89 12.55
C GLY A 99 -27.96 23.24 11.97
N ILE A 100 -27.09 23.27 10.94
CA ILE A 100 -26.85 24.47 10.13
C ILE A 100 -27.62 24.32 8.82
N GLU A 101 -28.69 25.11 8.66
CA GLU A 101 -29.61 25.02 7.52
C GLU A 101 -29.65 26.35 6.75
N PRO A 102 -28.75 26.56 5.76
CA PRO A 102 -28.64 27.85 5.06
C PRO A 102 -29.89 28.26 4.28
N ALA A 103 -30.78 27.32 3.97
CA ALA A 103 -32.08 27.59 3.36
C ALA A 103 -33.04 28.35 4.32
N LYS A 104 -32.88 28.19 5.63
CA LYS A 104 -33.70 28.84 6.66
C LYS A 104 -33.09 30.14 7.14
N TYR A 105 -31.78 30.14 7.39
CA TYR A 105 -31.07 31.30 7.91
C TYR A 105 -29.60 31.28 7.47
N THR A 106 -29.10 32.46 7.14
CA THR A 106 -27.69 32.72 6.87
C THR A 106 -27.31 34.08 7.45
N SER A 107 -26.06 34.24 7.87
CA SER A 107 -25.56 35.46 8.49
C SER A 107 -25.63 36.66 7.53
N PRO A 108 -25.61 37.90 8.05
CA PRO A 108 -25.62 39.12 7.24
C PRO A 108 -24.56 39.16 6.13
N ARG A 109 -24.96 39.63 4.96
CA ARG A 109 -24.07 39.76 3.79
C ARG A 109 -23.48 41.16 3.72
N LEU A 110 -22.22 41.25 3.31
CA LEU A 110 -21.51 42.50 3.08
C LEU A 110 -21.15 42.61 1.60
N GLU A 111 -21.58 43.69 0.94
CA GLU A 111 -21.28 43.92 -0.46
C GLU A 111 -19.78 44.20 -0.69
N PRO A 112 -19.19 43.77 -1.82
CA PRO A 112 -17.77 43.97 -2.10
C PRO A 112 -17.29 45.42 -1.99
N LYS A 113 -18.06 46.38 -2.51
CA LYS A 113 -17.72 47.81 -2.47
C LYS A 113 -17.71 48.37 -1.05
N VAL A 114 -18.62 47.88 -0.20
CA VAL A 114 -18.69 48.26 1.21
C VAL A 114 -17.50 47.69 1.98
N LEU A 115 -17.15 46.43 1.73
CA LEU A 115 -15.94 45.85 2.31
C LEU A 115 -14.68 46.61 1.89
N LYS A 116 -14.54 46.91 0.59
CA LYS A 116 -13.43 47.72 0.08
C LYS A 116 -13.35 49.07 0.79
N GLN A 117 -14.47 49.76 0.93
CA GLN A 117 -14.54 51.03 1.66
C GLN A 117 -14.07 50.87 3.12
N TRP A 118 -14.52 49.84 3.83
CA TRP A 118 -14.09 49.61 5.21
C TRP A 118 -12.58 49.39 5.33
N LEU A 119 -11.99 48.67 4.36
CA LEU A 119 -10.55 48.42 4.31
C LEU A 119 -9.77 49.69 3.92
N ASP A 120 -10.26 50.47 2.96
CA ASP A 120 -9.66 51.76 2.55
C ASP A 120 -9.65 52.77 3.72
N GLU A 121 -10.69 52.78 4.53
CA GLU A 121 -10.83 53.63 5.72
C GLU A 121 -10.03 53.11 6.94
N GLY A 122 -9.43 51.93 6.85
CA GLY A 122 -8.69 51.31 7.95
C GLY A 122 -9.58 50.93 9.14
N ARG A 123 -10.86 50.62 8.90
CA ARG A 123 -11.77 50.17 9.98
C ARG A 123 -11.27 48.85 10.56
N PRO A 124 -11.39 48.64 11.89
CA PRO A 124 -10.97 47.38 12.51
C PRO A 124 -11.93 46.26 12.10
N VAL A 125 -11.50 45.43 11.16
CA VAL A 125 -12.22 44.26 10.66
C VAL A 125 -11.26 43.08 10.49
N ILE A 126 -11.70 41.89 10.89
CA ILE A 126 -10.97 40.64 10.68
C ILE A 126 -11.54 39.96 9.44
N LEU A 127 -10.70 39.82 8.40
CA LEU A 127 -11.04 39.00 7.24
C LEU A 127 -10.71 37.55 7.57
N TYR A 128 -11.69 36.65 7.48
CA TYR A 128 -11.49 35.23 7.81
C TYR A 128 -11.66 34.35 6.56
N ASP A 129 -10.54 33.75 6.13
CA ASP A 129 -10.50 32.89 4.95
C ASP A 129 -10.97 31.47 5.31
N THR A 130 -12.12 31.09 4.76
CA THR A 130 -12.75 29.78 5.02
C THR A 130 -12.33 28.71 3.99
N ARG A 131 -11.39 29.06 3.12
CA ARG A 131 -10.87 28.16 2.09
C ARG A 131 -9.85 27.17 2.67
N ASN A 132 -9.55 26.13 1.89
CA ASN A 132 -8.52 25.17 2.25
C ASN A 132 -7.14 25.78 2.04
N ASP A 133 -6.12 25.30 2.75
CA ASP A 133 -4.77 25.88 2.74
C ASP A 133 -4.15 25.95 1.34
N TYR A 134 -4.42 24.97 0.48
CA TYR A 134 -3.95 24.97 -0.91
C TYR A 134 -4.55 26.11 -1.76
N GLU A 135 -5.75 26.60 -1.41
CA GLU A 135 -6.41 27.73 -2.10
C GLU A 135 -5.84 29.06 -1.62
N VAL A 136 -5.54 29.15 -0.32
CA VAL A 136 -4.95 30.34 0.31
C VAL A 136 -3.54 30.58 -0.23
N LYS A 137 -2.79 29.51 -0.51
CA LYS A 137 -1.42 29.57 -1.04
C LYS A 137 -1.32 30.39 -2.34
N LEU A 138 -2.34 30.34 -3.20
CA LEU A 138 -2.38 31.09 -4.47
C LEU A 138 -2.63 32.59 -4.25
N GLY A 139 -3.35 32.93 -3.18
CA GLY A 139 -3.68 34.31 -2.87
C GLY A 139 -4.77 34.42 -1.84
N THR A 140 -4.79 35.52 -1.10
CA THR A 140 -5.81 35.86 -0.10
C THR A 140 -5.85 37.37 0.14
N PHE A 141 -6.80 37.85 0.93
CA PHE A 141 -6.82 39.25 1.34
C PHE A 141 -5.65 39.56 2.28
N LYS A 142 -5.04 40.73 2.10
CA LYS A 142 -3.93 41.21 2.93
C LYS A 142 -4.34 41.23 4.41
N GLY A 143 -3.56 40.53 5.24
CA GLY A 143 -3.81 40.44 6.68
C GLY A 143 -5.01 39.57 7.08
N ALA A 144 -5.55 38.76 6.16
CA ALA A 144 -6.60 37.80 6.50
C ALA A 144 -6.10 36.73 7.48
N VAL A 145 -6.96 36.36 8.43
CA VAL A 145 -6.78 35.20 9.28
C VAL A 145 -7.23 33.97 8.48
N VAL A 146 -6.37 32.96 8.41
CA VAL A 146 -6.62 31.73 7.66
C VAL A 146 -7.17 30.65 8.58
N ALA A 147 -8.12 29.84 8.10
CA ALA A 147 -8.69 28.76 8.90
C ALA A 147 -7.66 27.67 9.25
N GLY A 148 -6.65 27.44 8.40
CA GLY A 148 -5.62 26.43 8.62
C GLY A 148 -6.18 25.02 8.51
N VAL A 149 -6.88 24.73 7.40
CA VAL A 149 -7.60 23.47 7.19
C VAL A 149 -7.30 22.88 5.82
N ASP A 150 -7.13 21.55 5.76
CA ASP A 150 -7.00 20.82 4.50
C ASP A 150 -8.38 20.58 3.85
N SER A 151 -9.42 20.53 4.68
CA SER A 151 -10.80 20.28 4.29
C SER A 151 -11.77 21.15 5.07
N PHE A 152 -12.79 21.67 4.39
CA PHE A 152 -13.84 22.48 5.03
C PHE A 152 -14.61 21.75 6.17
N ARG A 153 -14.53 20.41 6.26
CA ARG A 153 -15.08 19.65 7.39
C ARG A 153 -14.35 19.88 8.71
N GLU A 154 -13.11 20.36 8.65
CA GLU A 154 -12.27 20.66 9.82
C GLU A 154 -12.49 22.09 10.33
N PHE A 155 -13.16 22.93 9.53
CA PHE A 155 -13.46 24.31 9.87
C PHE A 155 -14.16 24.49 11.24
N PRO A 156 -15.13 23.64 11.65
CA PRO A 156 -15.71 23.69 12.99
C PRO A 156 -14.69 23.59 14.12
N GLU A 157 -13.66 22.76 13.97
CA GLU A 157 -12.59 22.64 14.96
C GLU A 157 -11.65 23.84 14.92
N ALA A 158 -11.36 24.38 13.72
CA ALA A 158 -10.57 25.60 13.57
C ALA A 158 -11.22 26.78 14.29
N VAL A 159 -12.53 26.99 14.12
CA VAL A 159 -13.28 28.06 14.79
C VAL A 159 -13.24 27.91 16.31
N ARG A 160 -13.32 26.69 16.86
CA ARG A 160 -13.25 26.48 18.32
C ARG A 160 -11.90 26.79 18.92
N LYS A 161 -10.83 26.78 18.12
CA LYS A 161 -9.47 27.13 18.55
C LYS A 161 -9.20 28.64 18.46
N LEU A 162 -10.13 29.41 17.90
CA LEU A 162 -9.97 30.85 17.78
C LEU A 162 -9.96 31.53 19.17
N PRO A 163 -9.14 32.58 19.36
CA PRO A 163 -9.05 33.26 20.63
C PRO A 163 -10.39 33.87 21.07
N PRO A 164 -10.78 33.77 22.36
CA PRO A 164 -12.05 34.28 22.86
C PRO A 164 -12.30 35.78 22.58
N GLU A 165 -11.24 36.58 22.54
CA GLU A 165 -11.30 38.02 22.24
C GLU A 165 -11.84 38.32 20.83
N MET A 166 -11.73 37.38 19.89
CA MET A 166 -12.27 37.57 18.54
C MET A 166 -13.80 37.46 18.49
N LYS A 167 -14.47 36.96 19.54
CA LYS A 167 -15.93 36.82 19.57
C LYS A 167 -16.66 38.15 19.47
N GLN A 168 -16.04 39.24 19.93
CA GLN A 168 -16.57 40.61 19.87
C GLN A 168 -16.06 41.40 18.65
N ALA A 169 -15.13 40.85 17.88
CA ALA A 169 -14.56 41.53 16.72
C ALA A 169 -15.54 41.52 15.53
N GLN A 170 -15.41 42.52 14.65
CA GLN A 170 -16.09 42.51 13.35
C GLN A 170 -15.38 41.50 12.45
N ILE A 171 -16.05 40.41 12.09
CA ILE A 171 -15.48 39.36 11.24
C ILE A 171 -16.21 39.35 9.90
N VAL A 172 -15.45 39.36 8.81
CA VAL A 172 -15.97 39.14 7.45
C VAL A 172 -15.38 37.85 6.93
N SER A 173 -16.20 36.80 6.90
CA SER A 173 -15.82 35.52 6.31
C SER A 173 -15.92 35.57 4.78
N PHE A 174 -14.99 34.89 4.10
CA PHE A 174 -15.01 34.81 2.64
C PHE A 174 -14.51 33.45 2.13
N CYS A 175 -14.87 33.13 0.90
CA CYS A 175 -14.32 32.04 0.09
C CYS A 175 -14.41 32.41 -1.40
N THR A 176 -14.03 31.51 -2.31
CA THR A 176 -14.04 31.76 -3.75
C THR A 176 -15.40 32.26 -4.26
N GLY A 177 -16.47 31.53 -3.96
CA GLY A 177 -17.81 31.78 -4.53
C GLY A 177 -18.90 32.19 -3.55
N GLY A 178 -18.65 32.14 -2.24
CA GLY A 178 -19.61 32.45 -1.17
C GLY A 178 -20.22 31.22 -0.47
N ILE A 179 -20.31 30.06 -1.14
CA ILE A 179 -21.06 28.89 -0.62
C ILE A 179 -20.61 28.38 0.76
N ARG A 180 -19.30 28.43 1.08
CA ARG A 180 -18.78 28.00 2.39
C ARG A 180 -19.23 28.94 3.50
N CYS A 181 -19.26 30.24 3.21
CA CYS A 181 -19.65 31.28 4.17
C CYS A 181 -21.09 31.14 4.63
N GLU A 182 -21.97 30.60 3.77
CA GLU A 182 -23.37 30.31 4.08
C GLU A 182 -23.53 29.27 5.21
N LYS A 183 -22.51 28.42 5.45
CA LYS A 183 -22.45 27.50 6.61
C LYS A 183 -21.50 27.98 7.70
N ALA A 184 -20.36 28.55 7.31
CA ALA A 184 -19.32 28.99 8.23
C ALA A 184 -19.79 30.13 9.15
N ALA A 185 -20.42 31.17 8.59
CA ALA A 185 -20.83 32.33 9.38
C ALA A 185 -21.92 32.00 10.42
N PRO A 186 -23.00 31.26 10.09
CA PRO A 186 -23.97 30.82 11.10
C PRO A 186 -23.38 29.90 12.16
N PHE A 187 -22.39 29.07 11.77
CA PHE A 187 -21.68 28.25 12.74
C PHE A 187 -20.85 29.09 13.72
N MET A 188 -20.16 30.14 13.24
CA MET A 188 -19.45 31.08 14.11
C MET A 188 -20.40 31.80 15.06
N GLU A 189 -21.56 32.27 14.58
CA GLU A 189 -22.58 32.85 15.47
C GLU A 189 -23.00 31.87 16.57
N ARG A 190 -23.20 30.59 16.22
CA ARG A 190 -23.53 29.53 17.19
C ARG A 190 -22.42 29.26 18.21
N GLU A 191 -21.16 29.42 17.84
CA GLU A 191 -20.00 29.33 18.75
C GLU A 191 -19.78 30.63 19.55
N GLY A 192 -20.66 31.63 19.39
CA GLY A 192 -20.75 32.83 20.22
C GLY A 192 -20.04 34.07 19.66
N PHE A 193 -19.82 34.13 18.33
CA PHE A 193 -19.31 35.33 17.68
C PHE A 193 -20.46 36.30 17.37
N GLU A 194 -20.34 37.57 17.80
CA GLU A 194 -21.46 38.52 17.80
C GLU A 194 -21.62 39.31 16.50
N HIS A 195 -20.52 39.52 15.76
CA HIS A 195 -20.48 40.41 14.59
C HIS A 195 -19.89 39.70 13.37
N VAL A 196 -20.60 38.69 12.87
CA VAL A 196 -20.17 37.88 11.74
C VAL A 196 -20.89 38.30 10.46
N TRP A 197 -20.11 38.68 9.46
CA TRP A 197 -20.54 39.00 8.12
C TRP A 197 -19.96 37.97 7.14
N GLN A 198 -20.61 37.84 5.99
CA GLN A 198 -20.05 37.10 4.86
C GLN A 198 -19.93 37.99 3.63
N LEU A 199 -18.82 37.88 2.92
CA LEU A 199 -18.61 38.60 1.67
C LEU A 199 -19.59 38.08 0.61
N GLU A 200 -20.50 38.95 0.18
CA GLU A 200 -21.50 38.59 -0.82
C GLU A 200 -20.81 38.20 -2.13
N GLY A 201 -21.11 36.99 -2.62
CA GLY A 201 -20.54 36.49 -3.86
C GLY A 201 -19.05 36.11 -3.78
N GLY A 202 -18.42 36.18 -2.61
CA GLY A 202 -17.03 35.77 -2.40
C GLY A 202 -16.00 36.57 -3.20
N ILE A 203 -14.79 36.01 -3.31
CA ILE A 203 -13.64 36.64 -3.95
C ILE A 203 -13.92 36.98 -5.42
N LEU A 204 -14.60 36.09 -6.16
CA LEU A 204 -14.87 36.32 -7.59
C LEU A 204 -15.77 37.56 -7.83
N LYS A 205 -16.79 37.79 -7.00
CA LYS A 205 -17.62 39.00 -7.10
C LYS A 205 -16.84 40.24 -6.65
N TYR A 206 -15.93 40.08 -5.70
CA TYR A 206 -15.03 41.16 -5.29
C TYR A 206 -14.10 41.57 -6.42
N PHE A 207 -13.50 40.63 -7.14
CA PHE A 207 -12.67 40.93 -8.32
C PHE A 207 -13.47 41.67 -9.40
N GLU A 208 -14.69 41.22 -9.69
CA GLU A 208 -15.57 41.86 -10.67
C GLU A 208 -15.87 43.33 -10.33
N GLU A 209 -16.13 43.66 -9.06
CA GLU A 209 -16.56 45.01 -8.65
C GLU A 209 -15.44 45.92 -8.16
N CYS A 210 -14.36 45.35 -7.63
CA CYS A 210 -13.31 46.04 -6.88
C CYS A 210 -11.90 45.78 -7.41
N GLY A 211 -11.71 44.85 -8.35
CA GLY A 211 -10.40 44.45 -8.87
C GLY A 211 -9.50 43.87 -7.77
N SER A 212 -8.22 44.24 -7.78
CA SER A 212 -7.19 43.68 -6.88
C SER A 212 -7.07 44.39 -5.53
N ALA A 213 -7.97 45.30 -5.18
CA ALA A 213 -7.83 46.09 -3.95
C ALA A 213 -7.76 45.18 -2.71
N HIS A 214 -6.73 45.38 -1.88
CA HIS A 214 -6.47 44.60 -0.65
C HIS A 214 -6.29 43.09 -0.83
N TYR A 215 -6.22 42.58 -2.07
CA TYR A 215 -6.02 41.16 -2.35
C TYR A 215 -4.61 40.92 -2.90
N GLU A 216 -3.93 39.88 -2.41
CA GLU A 216 -2.59 39.51 -2.84
C GLU A 216 -2.64 38.15 -3.54
N GLY A 217 -2.06 38.06 -4.74
CA GLY A 217 -2.03 36.84 -5.55
C GLY A 217 -3.28 36.64 -6.43
N GLU A 218 -3.65 35.38 -6.61
CA GLU A 218 -4.72 34.93 -7.50
C GLU A 218 -5.75 34.07 -6.76
N CYS A 219 -6.94 33.89 -7.34
CA CYS A 219 -8.01 33.13 -6.71
C CYS A 219 -8.08 31.70 -7.26
N PHE A 220 -7.92 30.70 -6.40
CA PHE A 220 -8.11 29.29 -6.79
C PHE A 220 -9.54 29.02 -7.30
N VAL A 221 -9.64 28.31 -8.42
CA VAL A 221 -10.89 27.83 -9.02
C VAL A 221 -10.87 26.31 -9.21
N PHE A 222 -12.03 25.68 -9.04
CA PHE A 222 -12.18 24.21 -9.00
C PHE A 222 -12.32 23.59 -10.40
N ASP A 223 -11.47 24.01 -11.33
CA ASP A 223 -11.42 23.53 -12.72
C ASP A 223 -9.99 23.62 -13.29
N GLN A 224 -9.80 23.26 -14.57
CA GLN A 224 -8.46 23.19 -15.17
C GLN A 224 -7.69 24.51 -15.21
N ARG A 225 -8.35 25.66 -15.00
CA ARG A 225 -7.67 26.95 -14.94
C ARG A 225 -6.80 27.09 -13.70
N VAL A 226 -7.12 26.35 -12.62
CA VAL A 226 -6.46 26.34 -11.31
C VAL A 226 -6.54 27.69 -10.57
N GLY A 227 -6.15 28.79 -11.19
CA GLY A 227 -6.20 30.14 -10.65
C GLY A 227 -6.74 31.17 -11.65
N VAL A 228 -7.32 32.24 -11.13
CA VAL A 228 -7.72 33.43 -11.90
C VAL A 228 -7.20 34.70 -11.25
N ASP A 229 -6.78 35.66 -12.07
CA ASP A 229 -6.31 36.97 -11.62
C ASP A 229 -7.48 37.87 -11.16
N PRO A 230 -7.19 39.05 -10.56
CA PRO A 230 -8.23 40.01 -10.19
C PRO A 230 -9.04 40.61 -11.37
N GLY A 231 -8.62 40.37 -12.62
CA GLY A 231 -9.37 40.65 -13.83
C GLY A 231 -10.24 39.49 -14.31
N LEU A 232 -10.30 38.38 -13.55
CA LEU A 232 -10.99 37.13 -13.88
C LEU A 232 -10.43 36.39 -15.11
N HIS A 233 -9.17 36.65 -15.46
CA HIS A 233 -8.46 35.90 -16.49
C HIS A 233 -7.72 34.70 -15.91
N GLU A 234 -7.65 33.62 -16.68
CA GLU A 234 -6.85 32.44 -16.36
C GLU A 234 -5.36 32.80 -16.23
N THR A 235 -4.71 32.27 -15.21
CA THR A 235 -3.29 32.47 -14.96
C THR A 235 -2.46 31.28 -15.43
N ALA A 236 -1.13 31.37 -15.31
CA ALA A 236 -0.22 30.27 -15.62
C ALA A 236 -0.12 29.22 -14.49
N SER A 237 -0.94 29.33 -13.44
CA SER A 237 -0.92 28.38 -12.33
C SER A 237 -1.41 27.02 -12.77
N SER A 238 -0.75 25.98 -12.29
CA SER A 238 -1.08 24.58 -12.60
C SER A 238 -1.29 23.79 -11.31
N GLN A 239 -1.80 22.57 -11.42
CA GLN A 239 -1.99 21.69 -10.27
C GLN A 239 -1.07 20.49 -10.39
N CYS A 240 -0.28 20.23 -9.34
CA CYS A 240 0.54 19.03 -9.29
C CYS A 240 -0.33 17.78 -9.42
N PHE A 241 -0.01 16.90 -10.38
CA PHE A 241 -0.78 15.68 -10.59
C PHE A 241 -0.75 14.72 -9.40
N VAL A 242 0.38 14.68 -8.67
CA VAL A 242 0.62 13.71 -7.59
C VAL A 242 0.00 14.17 -6.28
N CYS A 243 0.33 15.39 -5.83
CA CYS A 243 -0.13 15.89 -4.52
C CYS A 243 -1.29 16.88 -4.60
N GLN A 244 -1.76 17.25 -5.81
CA GLN A 244 -2.84 18.21 -6.03
C GLN A 244 -2.56 19.64 -5.52
N THR A 245 -1.34 19.93 -5.06
CA THR A 245 -0.91 21.27 -4.68
C THR A 245 -0.89 22.19 -5.92
N PRO A 246 -1.52 23.37 -5.87
CA PRO A 246 -1.34 24.38 -6.90
C PRO A 246 0.08 24.91 -6.94
N LEU A 247 0.57 25.12 -8.16
CA LEU A 247 1.93 25.51 -8.48
C LEU A 247 1.94 26.81 -9.27
N THR A 248 2.64 27.82 -8.75
CA THR A 248 2.89 29.06 -9.51
C THR A 248 3.82 28.79 -10.70
N ALA A 249 3.97 29.76 -11.61
CA ALA A 249 4.89 29.63 -12.74
C ALA A 249 6.35 29.44 -12.29
N GLU A 250 6.77 30.10 -11.19
CA GLU A 250 8.11 29.94 -10.60
C GLU A 250 8.31 28.53 -10.04
N GLU A 251 7.30 27.97 -9.37
CA GLU A 251 7.36 26.62 -8.80
C GLU A 251 7.37 25.53 -9.88
N GLN A 252 6.76 25.79 -11.04
CA GLN A 252 6.85 24.94 -12.23
C GLN A 252 8.23 24.99 -12.89
N ALA A 253 9.01 26.04 -12.68
CA ALA A 253 10.39 26.14 -13.17
C ALA A 253 11.42 25.44 -12.25
N ASP A 254 11.01 24.94 -11.08
CA ASP A 254 11.89 24.23 -10.16
C ASP A 254 12.33 22.88 -10.77
N PRO A 255 13.63 22.49 -10.68
CA PRO A 255 14.13 21.22 -11.23
C PRO A 255 13.45 19.95 -10.69
N ARG A 256 12.80 20.03 -9.53
CA ARG A 256 12.06 18.93 -8.91
C ARG A 256 10.63 18.80 -9.44
N TYR A 257 10.17 19.79 -10.22
CA TYR A 257 8.93 19.68 -10.96
C TYR A 257 9.16 18.86 -12.22
N VAL A 258 8.50 17.70 -12.26
CA VAL A 258 8.44 16.86 -13.44
C VAL A 258 6.96 16.55 -13.63
N GLU A 259 6.42 16.98 -14.77
CA GLU A 259 5.00 16.82 -15.09
C GLU A 259 4.56 15.37 -14.85
N HIS A 260 3.45 15.19 -14.13
CA HIS A 260 2.91 13.89 -13.72
C HIS A 260 3.74 13.04 -12.75
N VAL A 261 4.95 13.47 -12.37
CA VAL A 261 5.86 12.69 -11.50
C VAL A 261 6.06 13.35 -10.13
N SER A 262 6.37 14.64 -10.08
CA SER A 262 6.61 15.34 -8.81
C SER A 262 6.53 16.85 -8.94
N CYS A 263 6.46 17.53 -7.79
CA CYS A 263 6.64 18.98 -7.66
C CYS A 263 7.56 19.26 -6.47
N PRO A 264 7.98 20.51 -6.23
CA PRO A 264 8.87 20.89 -5.13
C PRO A 264 8.39 20.45 -3.74
N TYR A 265 7.08 20.30 -3.59
CA TYR A 265 6.41 19.92 -2.33
C TYR A 265 6.28 18.42 -2.10
N CYS A 266 6.23 17.63 -3.17
CA CYS A 266 6.03 16.17 -3.07
C CYS A 266 7.21 15.36 -3.62
N PHE A 267 8.24 16.03 -4.11
CA PHE A 267 9.48 15.40 -4.52
C PHE A 267 10.10 14.66 -3.35
N LYS A 268 10.55 13.44 -3.61
CA LYS A 268 11.27 12.59 -2.66
C LYS A 268 12.51 12.05 -3.33
N THR A 269 13.61 11.98 -2.58
CA THR A 269 14.82 11.31 -3.03
C THR A 269 14.58 9.80 -3.16
N SER A 270 15.45 9.10 -3.92
CA SER A 270 15.39 7.64 -4.03
C SER A 270 15.50 6.94 -2.67
N GLU A 271 16.32 7.47 -1.76
CA GLU A 271 16.48 6.96 -0.39
C GLU A 271 15.19 7.11 0.43
N GLU A 272 14.53 8.27 0.36
CA GLU A 272 13.25 8.50 1.03
C GLU A 272 12.16 7.59 0.48
N GLN A 273 12.09 7.46 -0.85
CA GLN A 273 11.13 6.58 -1.52
C GLN A 273 11.36 5.11 -1.14
N GLN A 274 12.62 4.67 -1.05
CA GLN A 274 12.97 3.32 -0.60
C GLN A 274 12.59 3.13 0.87
N ARG A 275 12.90 4.07 1.76
CA ARG A 275 12.54 4.01 3.19
C ARG A 275 11.03 3.90 3.39
N GLU A 276 10.25 4.71 2.67
CA GLU A 276 8.78 4.65 2.72
C GLU A 276 8.24 3.33 2.17
N ASN A 277 8.76 2.85 1.04
CA ASN A 277 8.36 1.56 0.48
C ASN A 277 8.64 0.43 1.49
N LEU A 278 9.83 0.39 2.08
CA LEU A 278 10.18 -0.60 3.11
C LEU A 278 9.25 -0.52 4.33
N ALA A 279 8.93 0.69 4.81
CA ALA A 279 8.00 0.88 5.91
C ALA A 279 6.59 0.35 5.58
N GLN A 280 6.09 0.63 4.37
CA GLN A 280 4.82 0.10 3.87
C GLN A 280 4.85 -1.43 3.76
N ARG A 281 5.95 -2.03 3.26
CA ARG A 281 6.11 -3.49 3.20
C ARG A 281 6.14 -4.14 4.57
N HIS A 282 6.86 -3.56 5.54
CA HIS A 282 6.87 -4.09 6.90
C HIS A 282 5.47 -3.99 7.54
N ALA A 283 4.72 -2.91 7.29
CA ALA A 283 3.34 -2.81 7.76
C ALA A 283 2.42 -3.88 7.12
N ALA A 284 2.57 -4.11 5.81
CA ALA A 284 1.82 -5.15 5.10
C ALA A 284 2.20 -6.57 5.58
N LEU A 285 3.47 -6.83 5.84
CA LEU A 285 3.95 -8.08 6.45
C LEU A 285 3.31 -8.30 7.82
N ARG A 286 3.37 -7.32 8.73
CA ARG A 286 2.74 -7.41 10.06
C ARG A 286 1.26 -7.76 9.97
N LYS A 287 0.54 -7.13 9.05
CA LYS A 287 -0.88 -7.42 8.78
C LYS A 287 -1.09 -8.84 8.24
N ALA A 288 -0.21 -9.32 7.36
CA ALA A 288 -0.32 -10.65 6.76
C ALA A 288 -0.01 -11.79 7.74
N VAL A 289 0.69 -11.50 8.84
CA VAL A 289 1.14 -12.50 9.82
C VAL A 289 0.44 -12.37 11.18
N THR A 290 -0.58 -11.51 11.29
CA THR A 290 -1.35 -11.29 12.52
C THR A 290 -2.86 -11.47 12.27
N PRO A 291 -3.45 -12.62 12.65
CA PRO A 291 -2.78 -13.83 13.16
C PRO A 291 -1.94 -14.52 12.08
N LEU A 292 -1.09 -15.49 12.48
CA LEU A 292 -0.32 -16.26 11.52
C LEU A 292 -1.27 -16.98 10.53
N PRO A 293 -0.95 -17.03 9.22
CA PRO A 293 -1.87 -17.57 8.22
C PRO A 293 -2.33 -19.02 8.47
N GLY A 294 -1.47 -19.83 9.08
CA GLY A 294 -1.73 -21.23 9.42
C GLY A 294 -2.11 -21.46 10.88
N SER A 295 -2.13 -20.44 11.74
CA SER A 295 -2.51 -20.62 13.16
C SER A 295 -4.01 -20.71 13.37
N VAL A 296 -4.81 -20.27 12.40
CA VAL A 296 -6.27 -20.44 12.37
C VAL A 296 -6.61 -21.71 11.60
N PRO A 297 -7.38 -22.66 12.16
CA PRO A 297 -7.77 -23.89 11.46
C PRO A 297 -8.39 -23.63 10.09
N TYR A 298 -7.95 -24.38 9.08
CA TYR A 298 -8.47 -24.24 7.71
C TYR A 298 -8.48 -25.55 6.95
N ASP A 299 -9.35 -25.65 5.95
CA ASP A 299 -9.36 -26.76 5.01
C ASP A 299 -8.20 -26.63 4.03
N GLN A 300 -7.25 -27.57 4.08
CA GLN A 300 -6.18 -27.67 3.10
C GLN A 300 -6.61 -28.61 1.98
N THR A 301 -6.49 -28.18 0.72
CA THR A 301 -6.65 -29.05 -0.44
C THR A 301 -5.31 -29.29 -1.12
N ARG A 302 -5.03 -30.54 -1.48
CA ARG A 302 -3.85 -30.91 -2.28
C ARG A 302 -4.31 -31.49 -3.62
N PRO A 303 -3.86 -30.94 -4.77
CA PRO A 303 -4.26 -31.45 -6.06
C PRO A 303 -3.66 -32.84 -6.32
N LEU A 304 -4.48 -33.72 -6.88
CA LEU A 304 -4.11 -34.99 -7.48
C LEU A 304 -4.45 -34.90 -8.96
N ASN A 305 -3.43 -34.81 -9.81
CA ASN A 305 -3.60 -34.91 -11.26
C ASN A 305 -3.36 -36.37 -11.64
N VAL A 306 -4.31 -36.99 -12.34
CA VAL A 306 -4.26 -38.40 -12.71
C VAL A 306 -3.18 -38.62 -13.78
N PRO A 307 -2.11 -39.38 -13.49
CA PRO A 307 -1.08 -39.72 -14.47
C PRO A 307 -1.65 -40.61 -15.58
N GLU A 308 -1.01 -40.59 -16.75
CA GLU A 308 -1.35 -41.49 -17.87
C GLU A 308 -1.28 -42.97 -17.48
N ALA A 309 -0.32 -43.35 -16.62
CA ALA A 309 -0.17 -44.71 -16.10
C ALA A 309 -1.35 -45.20 -15.25
N CYS A 310 -2.23 -44.29 -14.81
CA CYS A 310 -3.41 -44.60 -14.00
C CYS A 310 -4.71 -44.57 -14.82
N ASP A 311 -4.65 -44.36 -16.15
CA ASP A 311 -5.84 -44.30 -16.99
C ASP A 311 -6.66 -45.60 -16.89
N HIS A 312 -7.98 -45.47 -16.81
CA HIS A 312 -8.93 -46.57 -16.56
C HIS A 312 -8.76 -47.31 -15.21
N GLY A 313 -7.84 -46.89 -14.34
CA GLY A 313 -7.69 -47.42 -12.98
C GLY A 313 -8.71 -46.84 -12.00
N THR A 314 -8.70 -47.32 -10.76
CA THR A 314 -9.49 -46.71 -9.68
C THR A 314 -8.76 -45.51 -9.06
N ILE A 315 -9.49 -44.58 -8.43
CA ILE A 315 -8.89 -43.47 -7.68
C ILE A 315 -7.96 -43.97 -6.56
N LEU A 316 -8.29 -45.10 -5.92
CA LEU A 316 -7.44 -45.72 -4.90
C LEU A 316 -6.13 -46.24 -5.50
N ASP A 317 -6.18 -46.90 -6.66
CA ASP A 317 -4.97 -47.36 -7.36
C ASP A 317 -4.12 -46.18 -7.80
N CYS A 318 -4.74 -45.10 -8.28
CA CYS A 318 -4.06 -43.87 -8.64
C CYS A 318 -3.34 -43.24 -7.44
N LEU A 319 -4.00 -43.17 -6.27
CA LEU A 319 -3.39 -42.65 -5.04
C LEU A 319 -2.19 -43.49 -4.59
N CYS A 320 -2.31 -44.82 -4.64
CA CYS A 320 -1.21 -45.74 -4.32
C CYS A 320 -0.04 -45.61 -5.30
N HIS A 321 -0.32 -45.37 -6.58
CA HIS A 321 0.70 -45.16 -7.60
C HIS A 321 1.44 -43.83 -7.40
N VAL A 322 0.72 -42.74 -7.15
CA VAL A 322 1.30 -41.40 -7.00
C VAL A 322 2.06 -41.25 -5.67
N MET A 323 1.61 -41.92 -4.61
CA MET A 323 2.20 -41.84 -3.27
C MET A 323 2.45 -43.25 -2.70
N PRO A 324 3.44 -43.99 -3.24
CA PRO A 324 3.66 -45.40 -2.91
C PRO A 324 4.20 -45.64 -1.49
N HIS A 325 4.69 -44.60 -0.83
CA HIS A 325 5.16 -44.64 0.55
C HIS A 325 4.03 -44.63 1.59
N ILE A 326 2.78 -44.39 1.17
CA ILE A 326 1.60 -44.42 2.03
C ILE A 326 0.89 -45.77 1.81
N PRO A 327 0.65 -46.57 2.87
CA PRO A 327 -0.02 -47.86 2.73
C PRO A 327 -1.42 -47.74 2.09
N ARG A 328 -1.79 -48.71 1.25
CA ARG A 328 -3.10 -48.75 0.58
C ARG A 328 -4.27 -48.63 1.54
N GLU A 329 -4.20 -49.28 2.70
CA GLU A 329 -5.24 -49.22 3.74
C GLU A 329 -5.46 -47.79 4.24
N GLN A 330 -4.40 -46.99 4.34
CA GLN A 330 -4.51 -45.59 4.74
C GLN A 330 -5.19 -44.75 3.65
N TRP A 331 -4.91 -45.01 2.37
CA TRP A 331 -5.61 -44.35 1.27
C TRP A 331 -7.08 -44.74 1.17
N LEU A 332 -7.40 -46.01 1.43
CA LEU A 332 -8.78 -46.49 1.47
C LEU A 332 -9.57 -45.74 2.55
N ALA A 333 -9.03 -45.64 3.77
CA ALA A 333 -9.65 -44.88 4.85
C ALA A 333 -9.86 -43.40 4.49
N VAL A 334 -8.90 -42.76 3.82
CA VAL A 334 -9.04 -41.38 3.33
C VAL A 334 -10.22 -41.25 2.34
N CYS A 335 -10.40 -42.23 1.45
CA CYS A 335 -11.53 -42.22 0.51
C CYS A 335 -12.87 -42.47 1.21
N GLU A 336 -12.92 -43.41 2.16
CA GLU A 336 -14.12 -43.72 2.96
C GLU A 336 -14.56 -42.56 3.86
N ASP A 337 -13.60 -41.79 4.37
CA ASP A 337 -13.84 -40.54 5.11
C ASP A 337 -14.32 -39.38 4.20
N GLY A 338 -14.49 -39.61 2.89
CA GLY A 338 -14.93 -38.62 1.92
C GLY A 338 -13.94 -37.49 1.68
N ARG A 339 -12.64 -37.74 1.88
CA ARG A 339 -11.58 -36.72 1.78
C ARG A 339 -10.97 -36.59 0.39
N ILE A 340 -11.41 -37.39 -0.57
CA ILE A 340 -11.10 -37.18 -1.99
C ILE A 340 -12.33 -36.55 -2.63
N VAL A 341 -12.15 -35.39 -3.24
CA VAL A 341 -13.25 -34.61 -3.82
C VAL A 341 -12.93 -34.11 -5.22
N THR A 342 -13.95 -33.77 -6.00
CA THR A 342 -13.82 -33.01 -7.25
C THR A 342 -13.48 -31.54 -6.99
N ASP A 343 -13.19 -30.75 -8.03
CA ASP A 343 -12.99 -29.30 -7.89
C ASP A 343 -14.24 -28.59 -7.33
N ASP A 344 -15.44 -29.14 -7.58
CA ASP A 344 -16.73 -28.68 -7.04
C ASP A 344 -17.03 -29.21 -5.61
N ARG A 345 -16.04 -29.85 -4.96
CA ARG A 345 -16.12 -30.47 -3.63
C ARG A 345 -17.11 -31.64 -3.49
N GLU A 346 -17.43 -32.32 -4.58
CA GLU A 346 -18.20 -33.57 -4.52
C GLU A 346 -17.31 -34.74 -4.10
N VAL A 347 -17.79 -35.58 -3.17
CA VAL A 347 -17.03 -36.73 -2.65
C VAL A 347 -16.85 -37.80 -3.71
N VAL A 348 -15.61 -38.30 -3.85
CA VAL A 348 -15.21 -39.31 -4.81
C VAL A 348 -14.93 -40.64 -4.09
N PRO A 349 -15.67 -41.72 -4.40
CA PRO A 349 -15.46 -43.01 -3.75
C PRO A 349 -14.21 -43.73 -4.26
N ALA A 350 -13.61 -44.59 -3.42
CA ALA A 350 -12.35 -45.31 -3.71
C ALA A 350 -12.35 -46.11 -5.03
N HIS A 351 -13.51 -46.55 -5.50
CA HIS A 351 -13.69 -47.36 -6.70
C HIS A 351 -14.02 -46.53 -7.95
N GLN A 352 -14.06 -45.19 -7.84
CA GLN A 352 -14.25 -44.30 -8.99
C GLN A 352 -13.19 -44.60 -10.04
N ILE A 353 -13.61 -44.84 -11.27
CA ILE A 353 -12.69 -45.00 -12.41
C ILE A 353 -12.22 -43.61 -12.84
N VAL A 354 -10.91 -43.45 -12.97
CA VAL A 354 -10.26 -42.18 -13.33
C VAL A 354 -9.76 -42.20 -14.76
N ARG A 355 -9.62 -41.01 -15.35
CA ARG A 355 -9.04 -40.78 -16.67
C ARG A 355 -7.76 -39.97 -16.59
N ALA A 356 -6.80 -40.28 -17.45
CA ALA A 356 -5.57 -39.49 -17.56
C ALA A 356 -5.87 -37.99 -17.72
N GLY A 357 -5.21 -37.15 -16.92
CA GLY A 357 -5.38 -35.71 -16.93
C GLY A 357 -6.57 -35.19 -16.11
N GLU A 358 -7.45 -36.05 -15.59
CA GLU A 358 -8.45 -35.63 -14.60
C GLU A 358 -7.77 -35.09 -13.33
N ARG A 359 -8.50 -34.23 -12.63
CA ARG A 359 -8.02 -33.58 -11.42
C ARG A 359 -8.99 -33.80 -10.27
N TYR A 360 -8.42 -34.24 -9.16
CA TYR A 360 -9.10 -34.39 -7.88
C TYR A 360 -8.37 -33.61 -6.79
N LEU A 361 -9.01 -33.45 -5.64
CA LEU A 361 -8.46 -32.77 -4.48
C LEU A 361 -8.48 -33.70 -3.27
N HIS A 362 -7.35 -33.86 -2.61
CA HIS A 362 -7.29 -34.44 -1.27
C HIS A 362 -7.54 -33.33 -0.25
N LEU A 363 -8.71 -33.37 0.38
CA LEU A 363 -9.15 -32.49 1.44
C LEU A 363 -8.60 -32.94 2.79
N LYS A 364 -7.87 -32.05 3.46
CA LYS A 364 -7.46 -32.19 4.85
C LYS A 364 -8.18 -31.13 5.65
N PRO A 365 -9.28 -31.49 6.35
CA PRO A 365 -10.08 -30.51 7.06
C PRO A 365 -9.34 -29.99 8.31
N ALA A 366 -9.72 -28.78 8.73
CA ALA A 366 -9.32 -28.17 10.01
C ALA A 366 -7.81 -28.28 10.34
N GLN A 367 -6.95 -28.13 9.33
CA GLN A 367 -5.51 -28.14 9.55
C GLN A 367 -5.10 -26.89 10.32
N GLN A 368 -4.33 -27.10 11.37
CA GLN A 368 -3.66 -26.04 12.12
C GLN A 368 -2.16 -26.27 12.03
N GLU A 369 -1.43 -25.25 11.60
CA GLU A 369 0.02 -25.33 11.45
C GLU A 369 0.71 -24.87 12.73
N PRO A 370 1.88 -25.44 13.07
CA PRO A 370 2.68 -24.94 14.18
C PRO A 370 3.08 -23.48 13.99
N ASP A 371 3.31 -22.80 15.10
CA ASP A 371 3.82 -21.43 15.11
C ASP A 371 5.21 -21.34 14.48
N VAL A 372 5.46 -20.20 13.85
CA VAL A 372 6.73 -19.83 13.23
C VAL A 372 7.10 -18.41 13.67
N ASN A 373 8.39 -18.10 13.65
CA ASN A 373 8.82 -16.71 13.80
C ASN A 373 8.62 -15.99 12.46
N ALA A 374 7.67 -15.07 12.41
CA ALA A 374 7.31 -14.32 11.21
C ALA A 374 7.81 -12.86 11.21
N ASP A 375 8.82 -12.51 12.04
CA ASP A 375 9.47 -11.18 12.02
C ASP A 375 10.38 -10.99 10.79
N ILE A 376 9.77 -11.03 9.61
CA ILE A 376 10.44 -10.88 8.32
C ILE A 376 10.81 -9.41 8.12
N ARG A 377 12.10 -9.13 7.91
CA ARG A 377 12.57 -7.77 7.61
C ARG A 377 12.97 -7.66 6.15
N VAL A 378 12.36 -6.75 5.43
CA VAL A 378 12.81 -6.35 4.09
C VAL A 378 14.00 -5.41 4.24
N LEU A 379 15.12 -5.78 3.61
CA LEU A 379 16.38 -5.00 3.61
C LEU A 379 16.49 -4.11 2.37
N PHE A 380 16.00 -4.59 1.23
CA PHE A 380 16.05 -3.89 -0.05
C PHE A 380 14.91 -4.38 -0.96
N GLU A 381 14.38 -3.47 -1.78
CA GLU A 381 13.41 -3.78 -2.83
C GLU A 381 13.58 -2.78 -3.98
N ASP A 382 13.69 -3.31 -5.20
CA ASP A 382 13.64 -2.51 -6.43
C ASP A 382 12.67 -3.16 -7.45
N GLU A 383 12.78 -2.86 -8.73
CA GLU A 383 11.93 -3.45 -9.77
C GLU A 383 12.11 -4.97 -9.91
N ALA A 384 13.31 -5.49 -9.65
CA ALA A 384 13.67 -6.86 -10.00
C ALA A 384 13.74 -7.81 -8.80
N ILE A 385 14.27 -7.34 -7.67
CA ILE A 385 14.60 -8.17 -6.52
C ILE A 385 13.96 -7.68 -5.21
N ILE A 386 13.87 -8.61 -4.27
CA ILE A 386 13.52 -8.38 -2.88
C ILE A 386 14.59 -9.07 -2.04
N VAL A 387 15.21 -8.33 -1.13
CA VAL A 387 16.20 -8.86 -0.19
C VAL A 387 15.62 -8.81 1.21
N LEU A 388 15.67 -9.92 1.92
CA LEU A 388 15.08 -10.09 3.24
C LEU A 388 16.14 -10.54 4.25
N ASN A 389 15.99 -10.16 5.50
CA ASN A 389 16.50 -10.93 6.63
C ASN A 389 15.40 -11.90 7.06
N LYS A 390 15.62 -13.20 6.81
CA LYS A 390 14.70 -14.27 7.18
C LYS A 390 14.85 -14.58 8.67
N PRO A 391 13.77 -14.55 9.48
CA PRO A 391 13.79 -15.03 10.84
C PRO A 391 13.83 -16.56 10.89
N ALA A 392 13.96 -17.12 12.09
CA ALA A 392 13.86 -18.54 12.34
C ALA A 392 13.10 -18.80 13.66
N PRO A 393 12.36 -19.91 13.78
CA PRO A 393 12.10 -20.91 12.74
C PRO A 393 11.07 -20.40 11.72
N LEU A 394 11.38 -20.46 10.42
CA LEU A 394 10.46 -20.12 9.32
C LEU A 394 10.84 -20.90 8.05
N PRO A 395 10.04 -21.91 7.64
CA PRO A 395 10.26 -22.63 6.39
C PRO A 395 10.10 -21.73 5.16
N VAL A 396 10.97 -21.91 4.16
CA VAL A 396 10.90 -21.09 2.93
C VAL A 396 9.71 -21.49 2.06
N HIS A 397 9.47 -22.79 1.89
CA HIS A 397 8.42 -23.34 1.03
C HIS A 397 7.54 -24.35 1.78
N VAL A 398 6.41 -24.72 1.17
CA VAL A 398 5.50 -25.77 1.66
C VAL A 398 6.28 -27.07 1.87
N GLY A 399 6.10 -27.70 3.03
CA GLY A 399 6.79 -28.94 3.39
C GLY A 399 6.35 -29.47 4.74
N GLY A 400 6.19 -30.80 4.85
CA GLY A 400 5.75 -31.46 6.08
C GLY A 400 4.45 -30.86 6.63
N ARG A 401 4.52 -30.33 7.85
CA ARG A 401 3.43 -29.71 8.61
C ARG A 401 3.19 -28.22 8.30
N PHE A 402 3.96 -27.62 7.38
CA PHE A 402 3.87 -26.20 7.03
C PHE A 402 3.39 -26.00 5.59
N ASN A 403 2.44 -25.09 5.41
CA ASN A 403 1.83 -24.74 4.14
C ASN A 403 1.65 -23.21 4.03
N ARG A 404 0.85 -22.61 4.90
CA ARG A 404 0.62 -21.17 4.97
C ARG A 404 1.62 -20.45 5.89
N ASN A 405 2.13 -21.11 6.92
CA ASN A 405 3.21 -20.61 7.77
C ASN A 405 4.58 -20.81 7.09
N THR A 406 4.71 -20.29 5.87
CA THR A 406 5.92 -20.35 5.06
C THR A 406 6.25 -18.98 4.51
N LEU A 407 7.54 -18.68 4.34
CA LEU A 407 8.00 -17.42 3.77
C LEU A 407 7.34 -17.16 2.41
N GLN A 408 7.31 -18.17 1.54
CA GLN A 408 6.73 -18.06 0.20
C GLN A 408 5.23 -17.68 0.23
N PHE A 409 4.44 -18.26 1.14
CA PHE A 409 3.01 -17.95 1.24
C PHE A 409 2.80 -16.50 1.73
N ILE A 410 3.54 -16.10 2.76
CA ILE A 410 3.46 -14.74 3.32
C ILE A 410 3.85 -13.70 2.28
N LEU A 411 4.95 -13.91 1.55
CA LEU A 411 5.41 -12.97 0.52
C LEU A 411 4.45 -12.89 -0.67
N ASN A 412 3.87 -14.01 -1.11
CA ASN A 412 2.85 -14.00 -2.17
C ASN A 412 1.59 -13.22 -1.76
N THR A 413 1.27 -13.20 -0.47
CA THR A 413 0.15 -12.43 0.07
C THR A 413 0.46 -10.93 0.05
N VAL A 414 1.67 -10.52 0.46
CA VAL A 414 2.07 -9.11 0.56
C VAL A 414 2.38 -8.47 -0.80
N TRP A 415 2.93 -9.23 -1.75
CA TRP A 415 3.31 -8.73 -3.08
C TRP A 415 2.28 -8.99 -4.18
N HIS A 416 1.09 -9.48 -3.86
CA HIS A 416 0.03 -9.73 -4.83
C HIS A 416 -0.23 -8.50 -5.74
N PRO A 417 -0.40 -8.67 -7.08
CA PRO A 417 -0.53 -9.93 -7.83
C PRO A 417 0.81 -10.57 -8.22
N LEU A 418 1.95 -9.96 -7.88
CA LEU A 418 3.25 -10.58 -8.11
C LEU A 418 3.39 -11.83 -7.22
N LYS A 419 4.13 -12.80 -7.74
CA LYS A 419 4.50 -14.02 -7.02
C LYS A 419 6.02 -14.10 -6.94
N PRO A 420 6.64 -13.43 -5.95
CA PRO A 420 8.09 -13.45 -5.77
C PRO A 420 8.63 -14.89 -5.76
N ARG A 421 9.78 -15.10 -6.38
CA ARG A 421 10.41 -16.41 -6.56
C ARG A 421 11.69 -16.45 -5.75
N SER A 422 11.80 -17.40 -4.82
CA SER A 422 13.09 -17.71 -4.20
C SER A 422 14.06 -18.23 -5.27
N VAL A 423 15.26 -17.65 -5.29
CA VAL A 423 16.34 -18.09 -6.20
C VAL A 423 17.38 -18.98 -5.50
N HIS A 424 17.29 -19.05 -4.17
CA HIS A 424 18.02 -19.97 -3.31
C HIS A 424 17.18 -20.25 -2.04
N ARG A 425 17.67 -21.13 -1.16
CA ARG A 425 16.94 -21.53 0.04
C ARG A 425 17.85 -21.45 1.26
N LEU A 426 17.25 -21.08 2.39
CA LEU A 426 17.79 -21.28 3.74
C LEU A 426 16.95 -22.35 4.44
N ASP A 427 17.58 -23.10 5.34
CA ASP A 427 16.85 -24.05 6.19
C ASP A 427 15.85 -23.31 7.09
N ALA A 428 14.83 -24.01 7.58
CA ALA A 428 13.79 -23.40 8.40
C ALA A 428 14.37 -22.69 9.63
N ASN A 429 15.39 -23.29 10.27
CA ASN A 429 16.01 -22.79 11.49
C ASN A 429 17.15 -21.78 11.24
N THR A 430 17.58 -21.59 9.99
CA THR A 430 18.66 -20.64 9.66
C THR A 430 18.09 -19.23 9.51
N THR A 431 18.70 -18.26 10.17
CA THR A 431 18.38 -16.82 10.03
C THR A 431 19.23 -16.16 8.95
N GLY A 432 18.87 -14.95 8.54
CA GLY A 432 19.77 -14.08 7.76
C GLY A 432 19.32 -13.78 6.34
N VAL A 433 20.26 -13.24 5.55
CA VAL A 433 19.98 -12.67 4.23
C VAL A 433 19.49 -13.72 3.23
N THR A 434 18.38 -13.43 2.56
CA THR A 434 17.85 -14.20 1.44
C THR A 434 17.36 -13.29 0.33
N VAL A 435 17.38 -13.79 -0.91
CA VAL A 435 17.09 -13.03 -2.13
C VAL A 435 15.95 -13.71 -2.86
N LEU A 436 14.98 -12.90 -3.28
CA LEU A 436 13.89 -13.30 -4.14
C LEU A 436 13.85 -12.39 -5.38
N CYS A 437 13.38 -12.93 -6.48
CA CYS A 437 13.09 -12.17 -7.69
C CYS A 437 11.58 -11.91 -7.78
N LYS A 438 11.16 -10.69 -8.12
CA LYS A 438 9.74 -10.31 -8.20
C LYS A 438 8.96 -11.09 -9.26
N THR A 439 9.64 -11.55 -10.31
CA THR A 439 9.04 -12.25 -11.44
C THR A 439 9.81 -13.51 -11.83
N ARG A 440 9.15 -14.39 -12.60
CA ARG A 440 9.81 -15.56 -13.20
C ARG A 440 10.95 -15.16 -14.15
N HIS A 441 10.79 -14.04 -14.86
CA HIS A 441 11.80 -13.52 -15.78
C HIS A 441 13.10 -13.21 -15.03
N PHE A 442 13.04 -12.39 -13.98
CA PHE A 442 14.23 -12.07 -13.18
C PHE A 442 14.82 -13.29 -12.48
N ALA A 443 13.97 -14.20 -11.97
CA ALA A 443 14.45 -15.45 -11.37
C ALA A 443 15.30 -16.28 -12.34
N SER A 444 14.91 -16.35 -13.63
CA SER A 444 15.66 -17.07 -14.66
C SER A 444 17.03 -16.48 -14.98
N LEU A 445 17.27 -15.21 -14.60
CA LEU A 445 18.56 -14.54 -14.77
C LEU A 445 19.49 -14.72 -13.56
N VAL A 446 18.93 -14.98 -12.37
CA VAL A 446 19.68 -15.07 -11.11
C VAL A 446 19.94 -16.51 -10.69
N GLN A 447 18.97 -17.43 -10.85
CA GLN A 447 19.13 -18.85 -10.48
C GLN A 447 20.36 -19.51 -11.10
N PRO A 448 20.69 -19.30 -12.40
CA PRO A 448 21.88 -19.90 -12.99
C PRO A 448 23.21 -19.45 -12.35
N GLN A 449 23.25 -18.28 -11.71
CA GLN A 449 24.45 -17.82 -10.98
C GLN A 449 24.72 -18.71 -9.75
N PHE A 450 23.67 -19.21 -9.09
CA PHE A 450 23.81 -20.16 -7.99
C PHE A 450 24.27 -21.53 -8.47
N GLU A 451 23.72 -22.00 -9.60
CA GLU A 451 24.08 -23.28 -10.21
C GLU A 451 25.54 -23.31 -10.67
N ARG A 452 26.04 -22.18 -11.18
CA ARG A 452 27.45 -22.02 -11.61
C ARG A 452 28.42 -21.66 -10.47
N GLY A 453 27.95 -21.48 -9.24
CA GLY A 453 28.80 -21.12 -8.10
C GLY A 453 29.36 -19.68 -8.14
N GLU A 454 28.75 -18.77 -8.89
CA GLU A 454 29.20 -17.38 -9.05
C GLU A 454 28.80 -16.48 -7.86
N VAL A 455 27.82 -16.94 -7.07
CA VAL A 455 27.28 -16.26 -5.90
C VAL A 455 28.15 -16.51 -4.68
N GLU A 456 28.68 -15.45 -4.10
CA GLU A 456 29.41 -15.55 -2.83
C GLU A 456 28.42 -15.50 -1.67
N LYS A 457 28.56 -16.44 -0.73
CA LYS A 457 27.73 -16.53 0.47
C LYS A 457 28.65 -16.63 1.67
N ILE A 458 28.38 -15.80 2.68
CA ILE A 458 29.10 -15.80 3.94
C ILE A 458 28.09 -16.00 5.06
N TYR A 459 28.38 -16.96 5.93
CA TYR A 459 27.59 -17.29 7.10
C TYR A 459 28.43 -17.11 8.37
N LEU A 460 27.74 -16.93 9.49
CA LEU A 460 28.30 -17.11 10.83
C LEU A 460 27.73 -18.40 11.42
N ALA A 461 28.56 -19.20 12.08
CA ALA A 461 28.16 -20.39 12.80
C ALA A 461 28.82 -20.45 14.18
N ARG A 462 28.05 -20.68 15.24
CA ARG A 462 28.60 -20.98 16.57
C ARG A 462 28.55 -22.48 16.80
N VAL A 463 29.71 -23.10 17.00
CA VAL A 463 29.87 -24.55 17.09
C VAL A 463 30.27 -24.99 18.48
N GLN A 464 29.97 -26.23 18.82
CA GLN A 464 30.46 -26.91 20.01
C GLN A 464 31.92 -27.34 19.79
N GLY A 465 32.76 -27.13 20.80
CA GLY A 465 34.18 -27.45 20.74
C GLY A 465 35.02 -26.37 20.07
N HIS A 466 36.35 -26.55 20.13
CA HIS A 466 37.33 -25.63 19.57
C HIS A 466 38.06 -26.30 18.41
N PRO A 467 37.78 -25.93 17.14
CA PRO A 467 38.59 -26.36 16.03
C PRO A 467 40.06 -25.99 16.25
N PRO A 468 41.00 -26.94 16.08
CA PRO A 468 42.41 -26.70 16.40
C PRO A 468 43.08 -25.74 15.41
N GLN A 469 42.63 -25.73 14.15
CA GLN A 469 43.14 -24.84 13.11
C GLN A 469 42.28 -23.58 13.01
N ASP A 470 42.89 -22.44 12.70
CA ASP A 470 42.17 -21.18 12.47
C ASP A 470 41.43 -21.14 11.13
N ALA A 471 41.82 -22.00 10.18
CA ALA A 471 41.12 -22.21 8.93
C ALA A 471 41.15 -23.69 8.56
N PHE A 472 40.03 -24.21 8.06
CA PHE A 472 39.88 -25.59 7.63
C PHE A 472 38.78 -25.70 6.58
N VAL A 473 38.67 -26.87 5.93
CA VAL A 473 37.70 -27.12 4.85
C VAL A 473 37.02 -28.47 5.08
N CYS A 474 35.82 -28.61 4.51
CA CYS A 474 35.15 -29.90 4.36
C CYS A 474 34.81 -30.10 2.88
N ASP A 475 35.40 -31.14 2.30
CA ASP A 475 35.12 -31.60 0.94
C ASP A 475 34.54 -33.02 1.03
N ALA A 476 33.26 -33.08 1.38
CA ALA A 476 32.56 -34.32 1.67
C ALA A 476 31.19 -34.28 0.98
N PRO A 477 30.89 -35.18 0.03
CA PRO A 477 29.62 -35.13 -0.68
C PRO A 477 28.43 -35.40 0.26
N VAL A 478 27.28 -34.82 -0.08
CA VAL A 478 26.04 -34.89 0.71
C VAL A 478 25.01 -35.75 -0.02
N SER A 479 24.36 -36.67 0.71
CA SER A 479 23.38 -37.60 0.13
C SER A 479 22.30 -36.91 -0.72
N GLY A 480 21.94 -37.49 -1.87
CA GLY A 480 20.85 -36.97 -2.70
C GLY A 480 19.48 -37.23 -2.06
N GLU A 481 19.32 -38.43 -1.49
CA GLU A 481 18.11 -38.89 -0.85
C GLU A 481 18.01 -38.45 0.62
N ALA A 482 16.77 -38.34 1.07
CA ALA A 482 16.45 -37.93 2.43
C ALA A 482 16.57 -39.10 3.40
N GLY A 483 17.35 -38.92 4.46
CA GLY A 483 17.39 -39.85 5.59
C GLY A 483 16.25 -39.63 6.58
N LYS A 484 16.44 -40.11 7.81
CA LYS A 484 15.49 -39.93 8.92
C LYS A 484 15.08 -38.44 9.05
N LEU A 485 13.78 -38.20 9.21
CA LEU A 485 13.17 -36.86 9.37
C LEU A 485 13.39 -35.89 8.21
N GLY A 486 13.84 -36.34 7.03
CA GLY A 486 14.15 -35.45 5.92
C GLY A 486 15.59 -34.90 5.93
N GLY A 487 16.41 -35.35 6.88
CA GLY A 487 17.82 -34.98 6.99
C GLY A 487 18.68 -35.49 5.82
N ARG A 488 19.95 -35.12 5.83
CA ARG A 488 20.99 -35.57 4.88
C ARG A 488 22.25 -35.96 5.65
N ASN A 489 23.05 -36.85 5.06
CA ASN A 489 24.31 -37.33 5.65
C ASN A 489 25.46 -37.16 4.65
N VAL A 490 26.69 -37.32 5.12
CA VAL A 490 27.85 -37.51 4.24
C VAL A 490 27.74 -38.87 3.56
N ASP A 491 27.93 -38.89 2.25
CA ASP A 491 27.79 -40.07 1.42
C ASP A 491 28.82 -40.00 0.30
N ALA A 492 29.63 -41.04 0.10
CA ALA A 492 30.66 -41.06 -0.92
C ALA A 492 30.08 -40.99 -2.34
N ASP A 493 28.87 -41.53 -2.54
CA ASP A 493 28.14 -41.49 -3.81
C ASP A 493 27.17 -40.30 -3.87
N GLY A 494 27.30 -39.37 -2.92
CA GLY A 494 26.46 -38.18 -2.79
C GLY A 494 26.77 -37.08 -3.81
N GLN A 495 26.06 -35.96 -3.66
CA GLN A 495 26.30 -34.76 -4.45
C GLN A 495 27.50 -33.99 -3.91
N GLU A 496 28.41 -33.58 -4.80
CA GLU A 496 29.59 -32.78 -4.44
C GLU A 496 29.20 -31.56 -3.58
N ALA A 497 29.94 -31.43 -2.48
CA ALA A 497 29.75 -30.37 -1.51
C ALA A 497 31.07 -29.92 -0.89
N TYR A 498 31.34 -28.62 -0.96
CA TYR A 498 32.57 -28.01 -0.46
C TYR A 498 32.27 -26.76 0.38
N THR A 499 32.88 -26.69 1.57
CA THR A 499 32.71 -25.59 2.52
C THR A 499 34.05 -25.18 3.15
N GLU A 500 34.33 -23.88 3.15
CA GLU A 500 35.48 -23.30 3.85
C GLU A 500 35.05 -22.70 5.20
N PHE A 501 35.89 -22.85 6.21
CA PHE A 501 35.66 -22.35 7.56
C PHE A 501 36.86 -21.53 8.03
N ARG A 502 36.58 -20.42 8.71
CA ARG A 502 37.57 -19.61 9.42
C ARG A 502 37.10 -19.34 10.84
N VAL A 503 37.91 -19.72 11.82
CA VAL A 503 37.63 -19.42 13.23
C VAL A 503 37.80 -17.92 13.46
N LEU A 504 36.74 -17.26 13.94
CA LEU A 504 36.74 -15.85 14.30
C LEU A 504 37.12 -15.66 15.77
N ARG A 505 36.57 -16.50 16.66
CA ARG A 505 36.96 -16.58 18.07
C ARG A 505 36.66 -17.95 18.65
N ARG A 506 37.36 -18.27 19.74
CA ARG A 506 37.12 -19.42 20.62
C ARG A 506 36.69 -18.85 21.97
N ASP A 507 35.52 -19.26 22.45
CA ASP A 507 34.89 -18.74 23.65
C ASP A 507 35.20 -19.63 24.86
N ALA A 508 35.21 -19.04 26.05
CA ALA A 508 35.57 -19.72 27.30
C ALA A 508 34.55 -20.81 27.72
N ASP A 509 33.34 -20.78 27.16
CA ASP A 509 32.30 -21.78 27.39
C ASP A 509 32.49 -23.06 26.55
N GLY A 510 33.62 -23.18 25.86
CA GLY A 510 33.94 -24.34 25.02
C GLY A 510 33.35 -24.29 23.62
N SER A 511 32.73 -23.17 23.22
CA SER A 511 32.25 -22.95 21.85
C SER A 511 33.22 -22.14 21.00
N ALA A 512 33.00 -22.11 19.68
CA ALA A 512 33.74 -21.24 18.76
C ALA A 512 32.80 -20.58 17.74
N LEU A 513 33.07 -19.33 17.38
CA LEU A 513 32.39 -18.64 16.29
C LEU A 513 33.21 -18.75 15.01
N LEU A 514 32.56 -19.16 13.93
CA LEU A 514 33.15 -19.38 12.63
C LEU A 514 32.52 -18.47 11.58
N GLU A 515 33.34 -17.96 10.68
CA GLU A 515 32.90 -17.54 9.34
C GLU A 515 32.88 -18.76 8.43
N VAL A 516 31.79 -18.94 7.69
CA VAL A 516 31.57 -20.12 6.84
C VAL A 516 31.26 -19.68 5.41
N ARG A 517 31.94 -20.27 4.44
CA ARG A 517 31.79 -19.99 3.01
C ARG A 517 31.49 -21.27 2.22
N PRO A 518 30.22 -21.62 2.00
CA PRO A 518 29.87 -22.77 1.18
C PRO A 518 30.03 -22.43 -0.31
N ARG A 519 30.83 -23.22 -1.03
CA ARG A 519 31.00 -23.09 -2.50
C ARG A 519 29.86 -23.75 -3.28
N THR A 520 29.23 -24.75 -2.68
CA THR A 520 28.02 -25.43 -3.18
C THR A 520 26.79 -25.04 -2.35
N GLY A 521 25.62 -25.64 -2.63
CA GLY A 521 24.35 -25.29 -1.97
C GLY A 521 23.45 -26.50 -1.71
N ARG A 522 23.96 -27.54 -1.05
CA ARG A 522 23.18 -28.75 -0.73
C ARG A 522 22.33 -28.53 0.53
N THR A 523 21.22 -29.27 0.63
CA THR A 523 20.34 -29.24 1.82
C THR A 523 21.14 -29.56 3.08
N ASN A 524 21.01 -28.75 4.14
CA ASN A 524 21.73 -28.88 5.40
C ASN A 524 23.28 -28.90 5.31
N GLN A 525 23.89 -28.49 4.18
CA GLN A 525 25.32 -28.70 3.92
C GLN A 525 26.25 -28.23 5.05
N ILE A 526 26.11 -26.98 5.49
CA ILE A 526 26.97 -26.41 6.54
C ILE A 526 26.85 -27.21 7.84
N ARG A 527 25.63 -27.59 8.21
CA ARG A 527 25.32 -28.33 9.44
C ARG A 527 25.97 -29.71 9.40
N ILE A 528 25.84 -30.42 8.28
CA ILE A 528 26.41 -31.75 8.08
C ILE A 528 27.93 -31.72 8.07
N HIS A 529 28.52 -30.78 7.35
CA HIS A 529 29.98 -30.66 7.29
C HIS A 529 30.58 -30.39 8.67
N LEU A 530 30.00 -29.47 9.43
CA LEU A 530 30.45 -29.18 10.79
C LEU A 530 30.22 -30.37 11.74
N TRP A 531 29.09 -31.04 11.64
CA TRP A 531 28.80 -32.25 12.41
C TRP A 531 29.75 -33.41 12.09
N HIS A 532 30.00 -33.66 10.80
CA HIS A 532 30.93 -34.68 10.32
C HIS A 532 32.37 -34.44 10.81
N LEU A 533 32.77 -33.17 10.92
CA LEU A 533 34.06 -32.78 11.47
C LEU A 533 34.11 -32.81 13.01
N GLY A 534 33.01 -33.17 13.69
CA GLY A 534 32.93 -33.24 15.15
C GLY A 534 32.63 -31.92 15.86
N PHE A 535 32.18 -30.90 15.12
CA PHE A 535 31.87 -29.56 15.65
C PHE A 535 30.41 -29.15 15.35
N PRO A 536 29.39 -29.88 15.88
CA PRO A 536 27.99 -29.55 15.63
C PRO A 536 27.66 -28.10 16.00
N ILE A 537 26.75 -27.50 15.23
CA ILE A 537 26.27 -26.15 15.48
C ILE A 537 25.45 -26.14 16.78
N MET A 538 25.65 -25.12 17.62
CA MET A 538 24.84 -24.94 18.83
C MET A 538 23.36 -24.73 18.46
N GLY A 539 22.46 -25.38 19.20
CA GLY A 539 21.02 -25.31 18.96
C GLY A 539 20.52 -26.08 17.74
N ASP A 540 21.35 -26.94 17.12
CA ASP A 540 20.87 -27.84 16.07
C ASP A 540 20.00 -28.96 16.66
N ALA A 541 18.76 -29.07 16.19
CA ALA A 541 17.81 -30.09 16.65
C ALA A 541 17.99 -31.46 15.97
N ALA A 542 18.69 -31.51 14.83
CA ALA A 542 18.83 -32.71 14.02
C ALA A 542 20.21 -33.35 14.08
N TYR A 543 21.26 -32.53 14.10
CA TYR A 543 22.65 -32.98 14.11
C TYR A 543 23.26 -32.73 15.49
N LEU A 544 23.12 -33.71 16.39
CA LEU A 544 23.44 -33.56 17.80
C LEU A 544 24.92 -33.89 18.08
N ALA A 545 25.35 -33.67 19.33
CA ALA A 545 26.66 -34.12 19.79
C ALA A 545 26.83 -35.64 19.65
N ASP A 546 28.08 -36.10 19.68
CA ASP A 546 28.47 -37.52 19.65
C ASP A 546 28.01 -38.31 18.40
N GLY A 547 27.64 -37.62 17.32
CA GLY A 547 27.21 -38.28 16.07
C GLY A 547 25.77 -38.81 16.12
N GLU A 548 24.97 -38.34 17.06
CA GLU A 548 23.56 -38.71 17.19
C GLU A 548 22.64 -37.89 16.27
N VAL A 549 21.56 -38.51 15.81
CA VAL A 549 20.53 -37.86 14.99
C VAL A 549 19.29 -37.61 15.84
N GLY A 550 18.90 -36.34 15.96
CA GLY A 550 17.77 -35.92 16.77
C GLY A 550 16.40 -36.39 16.25
N GLU A 551 15.36 -36.03 17.00
CA GLU A 551 13.97 -36.46 16.72
C GLU A 551 13.15 -35.43 15.94
N THR A 552 13.66 -34.20 15.79
CA THR A 552 12.97 -33.12 15.07
C THR A 552 13.92 -32.34 14.15
N GLN A 553 13.38 -31.74 13.09
CA GLN A 553 14.16 -30.89 12.16
C GLN A 553 13.85 -29.40 12.32
N THR A 554 12.65 -29.03 12.79
CA THR A 554 12.21 -27.63 12.90
C THR A 554 11.95 -27.29 14.35
N LEU A 555 12.70 -26.32 14.86
CA LEU A 555 12.56 -25.79 16.22
C LEU A 555 11.18 -25.17 16.43
N ALA A 556 10.71 -25.18 17.68
CA ALA A 556 9.63 -24.30 18.12
C ALA A 556 10.16 -22.88 18.31
N VAL A 557 9.25 -21.88 18.30
CA VAL A 557 9.62 -20.46 18.42
C VAL A 557 10.33 -20.14 19.75
N GLY A 558 10.07 -20.91 20.81
CA GLY A 558 10.68 -20.74 22.13
C GLY A 558 11.96 -21.55 22.37
N ASP A 559 12.37 -22.41 21.44
CA ASP A 559 13.57 -23.24 21.61
C ASP A 559 14.85 -22.39 21.46
N PRO A 560 15.98 -22.82 22.06
CA PRO A 560 17.28 -22.25 21.75
C PRO A 560 17.54 -22.25 20.23
N PRO A 561 17.93 -21.11 19.64
CA PRO A 561 18.03 -21.00 18.18
C PRO A 561 19.20 -21.82 17.63
N LEU A 562 19.05 -22.32 16.41
CA LEU A 562 20.19 -22.77 15.63
C LEU A 562 21.14 -21.59 15.42
N CYS A 563 22.36 -21.69 15.95
CA CYS A 563 23.38 -20.65 15.83
C CYS A 563 24.06 -20.67 14.45
N LEU A 564 23.27 -20.53 13.39
CA LEU A 564 23.69 -20.40 12.00
C LEU A 564 22.95 -19.22 11.35
N HIS A 565 23.72 -18.25 10.83
CA HIS A 565 23.19 -17.01 10.27
C HIS A 565 23.79 -16.73 8.89
N ALA A 566 22.96 -16.53 7.87
CA ALA A 566 23.38 -16.04 6.56
C ALA A 566 23.71 -14.55 6.65
N LEU A 567 24.99 -14.22 6.79
CA LEU A 567 25.45 -12.86 7.04
C LEU A 567 25.42 -12.00 5.78
N ARG A 568 25.98 -12.50 4.67
CA ARG A 568 26.20 -11.71 3.46
C ARG A 568 26.05 -12.54 2.20
N ILE A 569 25.50 -11.91 1.15
CA ILE A 569 25.37 -12.51 -0.17
C ILE A 569 25.78 -11.50 -1.25
N THR A 570 26.56 -11.97 -2.22
CA THR A 570 27.04 -11.17 -3.36
C THR A 570 26.71 -11.86 -4.66
N PHE A 571 26.06 -11.17 -5.58
CA PHE A 571 25.65 -11.70 -6.89
C PHE A 571 25.55 -10.59 -7.94
N THR A 572 25.40 -10.95 -9.21
CA THR A 572 25.19 -9.98 -10.29
C THR A 572 23.71 -9.64 -10.40
N HIS A 573 23.38 -8.35 -10.24
CA HIS A 573 22.02 -7.86 -10.26
C HIS A 573 21.33 -8.10 -11.63
N PRO A 574 20.11 -8.64 -11.68
CA PRO A 574 19.50 -9.05 -12.95
C PRO A 574 19.13 -7.87 -13.86
N LEU A 575 18.88 -6.68 -13.31
CA LEU A 575 18.54 -5.47 -14.06
C LEU A 575 19.80 -4.67 -14.44
N THR A 576 20.47 -4.05 -13.45
CA THR A 576 21.66 -3.21 -13.64
C THR A 576 22.91 -3.94 -14.13
N LYS A 577 22.99 -5.27 -13.99
CA LYS A 577 24.18 -6.10 -14.32
C LYS A 577 25.42 -5.82 -13.46
N GLU A 578 25.28 -5.04 -12.40
CA GLU A 578 26.37 -4.76 -11.46
C GLU A 578 26.49 -5.86 -10.40
N ARG A 579 27.70 -6.04 -9.86
CA ARG A 579 27.95 -6.96 -8.73
C ARG A 579 27.51 -6.26 -7.44
N VAL A 580 26.43 -6.74 -6.83
CA VAL A 580 25.80 -6.15 -5.64
C VAL A 580 26.00 -7.05 -4.42
N THR A 581 26.10 -6.44 -3.24
CA THR A 581 26.28 -7.14 -1.96
C THR A 581 25.22 -6.69 -0.98
N PHE A 582 24.57 -7.65 -0.32
CA PHE A 582 23.61 -7.39 0.76
C PHE A 582 24.01 -8.14 2.02
N ALA A 583 23.79 -7.52 3.17
CA ALA A 583 24.07 -8.11 4.46
C ALA A 583 22.87 -7.99 5.41
N ALA A 584 22.71 -8.99 6.28
CA ALA A 584 21.82 -8.93 7.42
C ALA A 584 22.62 -8.64 8.69
N GLU A 585 22.01 -7.96 9.65
CA GLU A 585 22.61 -7.75 10.97
C GLU A 585 22.88 -9.10 11.66
N PRO A 586 24.08 -9.33 12.22
CA PRO A 586 24.38 -10.54 12.97
C PRO A 586 23.38 -10.76 14.11
N SER A 587 23.00 -12.02 14.32
CA SER A 587 22.17 -12.42 15.47
C SER A 587 22.92 -12.18 16.79
N GLU A 588 22.18 -11.94 17.89
CA GLU A 588 22.77 -11.63 19.20
C GLU A 588 23.80 -12.67 19.68
N TRP A 589 23.58 -13.97 19.41
CA TRP A 589 24.53 -15.03 19.78
C TRP A 589 25.88 -14.97 19.04
N ALA A 590 25.96 -14.19 17.96
CA ALA A 590 27.16 -14.03 17.13
C ALA A 590 27.92 -12.73 17.42
N LYS A 591 27.32 -11.81 18.18
CA LYS A 591 28.00 -10.59 18.66
C LYS A 591 28.97 -11.02 19.75
#